data_AF-A0A2N0YZQ7-F1
#
_entry.id   AF-A0A2N0YZQ7-F1
#
_cell.length_a   1.000
_cell.length_b   1.000
_cell.length_c   1.000
_cell.angle_alpha   90.00
_cell.angle_beta   90.00
_cell.angle_gamma   90.00
#
_symmetry.space_group_name_H-M   'P 1'
#
loop_
_entity.id
_entity.type
_entity.pdbx_description
1 polymer ?
#
loop_
_entity_poly.entity_id
_entity_poly.type
_entity_poly.pdbx_seq_one_letter_code
_entity_poly.pdbx_strand_id
1 'polypeptide(L)'
;MTETLKNLTWDLTNEIASVGTKVETLKDVQVLMAHLREDMDGAVYRNEEAAYYKENHRMVRVLSELLYYTVNDLNRIYDNADKIGERIHRLSRKNEEN
;
A
#
# COMPACT_ATOMS: atom_id res chain seq x y z
N MET A 1 23.99 -17.96 11.17
CA MET A 1 22.77 -18.16 11.97
C MET A 1 21.85 -19.05 11.14
N THR A 2 21.52 -20.26 11.60
CA THR A 2 20.65 -21.19 10.86
C THR A 2 19.26 -20.57 10.79
N GLU A 3 18.82 -20.19 9.59
CA GLU A 3 17.44 -19.76 9.37
C GLU A 3 16.51 -20.92 9.66
N THR A 4 15.68 -20.77 10.69
CA THR A 4 14.66 -21.77 11.00
C THR A 4 13.39 -21.41 10.24
N LEU A 5 12.61 -22.43 9.87
CA LEU A 5 11.27 -22.26 9.30
C LEU A 5 10.43 -21.33 10.19
N LYS A 6 10.55 -21.48 11.52
CA LYS A 6 9.90 -20.62 12.51
C LYS A 6 10.20 -19.13 12.30
N ASN A 7 11.47 -18.76 12.11
CA ASN A 7 11.86 -17.37 11.91
C ASN A 7 11.31 -16.83 10.59
N LEU A 8 11.38 -17.61 9.52
CA LEU A 8 10.86 -17.20 8.21
C LEU A 8 9.34 -17.02 8.22
N THR A 9 8.60 -17.92 8.88
CA THR A 9 7.14 -17.79 9.03
C THR A 9 6.78 -16.57 9.87
N TRP A 10 7.57 -16.27 10.90
CA TRP A 10 7.40 -15.05 11.70
C TRP A 10 7.61 -13.79 10.84
N ASP A 11 8.70 -13.73 10.08
CA ASP A 11 9.00 -12.61 9.20
C ASP A 11 7.90 -12.42 8.13
N LEU A 12 7.43 -13.51 7.51
CA LEU A 12 6.32 -13.48 6.56
C LEU A 12 5.03 -12.94 7.18
N THR A 13 4.73 -13.33 8.42
CA THR A 13 3.55 -12.84 9.14
C THR A 13 3.63 -11.34 9.38
N ASN A 14 4.82 -10.82 9.70
CA ASN A 14 5.03 -9.38 9.87
C ASN A 14 4.85 -8.61 8.56
N GLU A 15 5.34 -9.14 7.44
CA GLU A 15 5.14 -8.52 6.12
C GLU A 15 3.65 -8.49 5.75
N ILE A 16 2.90 -9.58 5.99
CA ILE A 16 1.44 -9.62 5.76
C ILE A 16 0.71 -8.58 6.62
N ALA A 17 1.07 -8.45 7.90
CA ALA A 17 0.48 -7.42 8.77
C ALA A 17 0.78 -6.00 8.23
N SER A 18 2.00 -5.78 7.74
CA SER A 18 2.41 -4.53 7.11
C SER A 18 1.57 -4.22 5.86
N VAL A 19 1.33 -5.21 4.98
CA VAL A 19 0.41 -5.08 3.83
C VAL A 19 -0.96 -4.59 4.29
N GLY A 20 -1.53 -5.20 5.34
CA GLY A 20 -2.83 -4.80 5.87
C GLY A 20 -2.90 -3.31 6.19
N THR A 21 -1.89 -2.76 6.87
CA THR A 21 -1.86 -1.33 7.22
C THR A 21 -1.79 -0.41 5.99
N LYS A 22 -1.04 -0.80 4.96
CA LYS A 22 -0.90 -0.03 3.71
C LYS A 22 -2.18 -0.09 2.88
N VAL A 23 -2.86 -1.24 2.85
CA VAL A 23 -4.16 -1.40 2.20
C VAL A 23 -5.21 -0.50 2.85
N GLU A 24 -5.28 -0.42 4.18
CA GLU A 24 -6.17 0.52 4.88
C GLU A 24 -5.85 1.97 4.50
N THR A 25 -4.57 2.34 4.45
CA THR A 25 -4.15 3.69 4.01
C THR A 25 -4.63 4.00 2.58
N LEU A 26 -4.53 3.03 1.66
CA LEU A 26 -5.02 3.19 0.28
C LEU A 26 -6.54 3.32 0.20
N LYS A 27 -7.29 2.59 1.04
CA LYS A 27 -8.75 2.74 1.13
C LYS A 27 -9.12 4.14 1.59
N ASP A 28 -8.45 4.67 2.61
CA ASP A 28 -8.68 6.04 3.08
C ASP A 28 -8.40 7.07 1.99
N VAL A 29 -7.28 6.92 1.26
CA VAL A 29 -6.97 7.77 0.10
C VAL A 29 -8.07 7.69 -0.96
N GLN A 30 -8.58 6.48 -1.26
CA GLN A 30 -9.64 6.29 -2.24
C GLN A 30 -10.93 7.02 -1.85
N VAL A 31 -11.32 6.95 -0.56
CA VAL A 31 -12.50 7.67 -0.04
C VAL A 31 -12.30 9.18 -0.15
N LEU A 32 -11.13 9.70 0.26
CA LEU A 32 -10.83 11.14 0.18
C LEU A 32 -10.81 11.65 -1.27
N MET A 33 -10.26 10.88 -2.20
CA MET A 33 -10.28 11.22 -3.62
C MET A 33 -11.70 11.18 -4.20
N ALA A 34 -12.55 10.25 -3.76
CA ALA A 34 -13.94 10.19 -4.20
C ALA A 34 -14.74 11.43 -3.77
N HIS A 35 -14.64 11.83 -2.50
CA HIS A 35 -15.29 13.05 -2.01
C HIS A 35 -14.77 14.28 -2.75
N LEU A 36 -13.45 14.39 -2.94
CA LEU A 36 -12.86 15.52 -3.64
C LEU A 36 -13.36 15.63 -5.09
N ARG A 37 -13.53 14.50 -5.78
CA ARG A 37 -14.12 14.48 -7.12
C ARG A 37 -15.57 14.97 -7.10
N GLU A 38 -16.39 14.45 -6.19
CA GLU A 38 -17.80 14.84 -6.07
C GLU A 38 -17.95 16.34 -5.79
N ASP A 39 -17.11 16.90 -4.92
CA ASP A 39 -17.14 18.33 -4.63
C ASP A 39 -16.68 19.18 -5.83
N MET A 40 -15.66 18.72 -6.57
CA MET A 40 -15.21 19.38 -7.80
C MET A 40 -16.32 19.36 -8.87
N ASP A 41 -17.01 18.24 -9.06
CA ASP A 41 -18.14 18.13 -9.99
C ASP A 41 -19.28 19.08 -9.59
N GLY A 42 -19.54 19.20 -8.28
CA GLY A 42 -20.50 20.16 -7.74
C GLY A 42 -20.10 21.62 -7.97
N ALA A 43 -18.80 21.95 -7.85
CA ALA A 43 -18.28 23.28 -8.13
C ALA A 43 -18.41 23.65 -9.61
N VAL A 44 -18.14 22.70 -10.51
CA VAL A 44 -18.38 22.85 -11.95
C VAL A 44 -19.84 23.16 -12.24
N TYR A 45 -20.76 22.39 -11.66
CA TYR A 45 -22.20 22.63 -11.82
C TYR A 45 -22.62 24.04 -11.38
N ARG A 46 -21.96 24.61 -10.36
CA ARG A 46 -22.23 25.96 -9.85
C ARG A 46 -21.43 27.07 -10.53
N ASN A 47 -20.53 26.76 -11.47
CA ASN A 47 -19.57 27.69 -12.08
C ASN A 47 -18.62 28.34 -11.04
N GLU A 48 -18.18 27.56 -10.04
CA GLU A 48 -17.32 27.97 -8.93
C GLU A 48 -15.90 27.36 -9.01
N GLU A 49 -15.49 26.83 -10.17
CA GLU A 49 -14.29 26.00 -10.31
C GLU A 49 -13.02 26.74 -9.90
N ALA A 50 -12.93 28.03 -10.21
CA ALA A 50 -11.75 28.84 -9.94
C ALA A 50 -11.45 28.99 -8.44
N ALA A 51 -12.49 29.10 -7.60
CA ALA A 51 -12.34 29.14 -6.15
C ALA A 51 -11.95 27.75 -5.64
N TYR A 52 -12.63 26.71 -6.14
CA TYR A 52 -12.46 25.34 -5.69
C TYR A 52 -11.07 24.76 -6.03
N TYR A 53 -10.52 25.11 -7.20
CA TYR A 53 -9.17 24.69 -7.61
C TYR A 53 -8.10 25.21 -6.66
N LYS A 54 -8.22 26.47 -6.22
CA LYS A 54 -7.26 27.09 -5.30
C LYS A 54 -7.27 26.42 -3.93
N GLU A 55 -8.45 26.05 -3.44
CA GLU A 55 -8.61 25.38 -2.15
C GLU A 55 -8.07 23.95 -2.18
N ASN A 56 -8.28 23.23 -3.28
CA ASN A 56 -8.05 21.78 -3.31
C ASN A 56 -6.74 21.33 -3.95
N HIS A 57 -6.01 22.20 -4.67
CA HIS A 57 -4.74 21.82 -5.31
C HIS A 57 -3.74 21.18 -4.32
N ARG A 58 -3.69 21.69 -3.08
CA ARG A 58 -2.80 21.17 -2.04
C ARG A 58 -3.23 19.78 -1.57
N MET A 59 -4.53 19.56 -1.44
CA MET A 59 -5.10 18.26 -1.05
C MET A 59 -4.84 17.22 -2.15
N VAL A 60 -5.08 17.56 -3.42
CA VAL A 60 -4.74 16.69 -4.57
C VAL A 60 -3.26 16.28 -4.52
N ARG A 61 -2.36 17.25 -4.33
CA ARG A 61 -0.92 16.97 -4.26
C ARG A 61 -0.58 16.01 -3.12
N VAL A 62 -1.11 16.25 -1.92
CA VAL A 62 -0.86 15.41 -0.74
C VAL A 62 -1.40 13.99 -0.94
N LEU A 63 -2.62 13.84 -1.46
CA LEU A 63 -3.21 12.53 -1.74
C LEU A 63 -2.41 11.78 -2.81
N SER A 64 -1.94 12.48 -3.84
CA SER A 64 -1.09 11.90 -4.88
C SER A 64 0.26 11.43 -4.32
N GLU A 65 0.90 12.22 -3.46
CA GLU A 65 2.15 11.82 -2.80
C GLU A 65 1.92 10.61 -1.88
N LEU A 66 0.85 10.62 -1.09
CA LEU A 66 0.51 9.51 -0.18
C LEU A 66 0.22 8.22 -0.97
N LEU A 67 -0.51 8.30 -2.08
CA LEU A 67 -0.73 7.17 -2.98
C LEU A 67 0.60 6.62 -3.50
N TYR A 68 1.46 7.50 -4.04
CA TYR A 68 2.76 7.13 -4.60
C TYR A 68 3.64 6.40 -3.57
N TYR A 69 3.81 6.97 -2.38
CA TYR A 69 4.63 6.36 -1.34
C TYR A 69 4.04 5.05 -0.82
N THR A 70 2.71 4.98 -0.66
CA THR A 70 2.05 3.77 -0.14
C THR A 70 2.15 2.60 -1.14
N VAL A 71 1.98 2.87 -2.43
CA VAL A 71 2.15 1.86 -3.49
C VAL A 71 3.60 1.38 -3.58
N ASN A 72 4.58 2.28 -3.50
CA ASN A 72 5.99 1.91 -3.51
C ASN A 72 6.37 1.06 -2.28
N ASP A 73 5.87 1.42 -1.10
CA ASP A 73 6.06 0.61 0.11
C ASP A 73 5.43 -0.78 -0.04
N LEU A 74 4.22 -0.88 -0.60
CA LEU A 74 3.55 -2.15 -0.87
C LEU A 74 4.36 -3.04 -1.80
N ASN A 75 4.89 -2.49 -2.89
CA ASN A 75 5.75 -3.23 -3.81
C ASN A 75 6.99 -3.77 -3.10
N ARG A 76 7.62 -2.96 -2.22
CA ARG A 76 8.78 -3.42 -1.44
C ARG A 76 8.41 -4.52 -0.45
N ILE A 77 7.27 -4.40 0.23
CA ILE A 77 6.77 -5.43 1.15
C ILE A 77 6.50 -6.73 0.40
N TYR A 78 5.88 -6.63 -0.78
CA TYR A 78 5.63 -7.78 -1.65
C TYR A 78 6.94 -8.47 -2.05
N ASP A 79 7.93 -7.72 -2.55
CA ASP A 79 9.23 -8.29 -2.95
C ASP A 79 9.95 -8.98 -1.77
N ASN A 80 9.80 -8.45 -0.56
CA ASN A 80 10.36 -9.07 0.64
C ASN A 80 9.62 -10.36 1.03
N ALA A 81 8.29 -10.33 1.03
CA ALA A 81 7.46 -11.49 1.31
C ALA A 81 7.72 -12.63 0.31
N ASP A 82 7.88 -12.30 -0.97
CA ASP A 82 8.20 -13.25 -2.04
C ASP A 82 9.56 -13.93 -1.78
N LYS A 83 10.61 -13.16 -1.48
CA LYS A 83 11.93 -13.69 -1.09
C LYS A 83 11.89 -14.60 0.14
N ILE A 84 11.04 -14.27 1.13
CA ILE A 84 10.83 -15.12 2.31
C ILE A 84 10.14 -16.42 1.90
N GLY A 85 9.11 -16.35 1.06
CA GLY A 85 8.42 -17.50 0.49
C GLY A 85 9.36 -18.44 -0.26
N GLU A 86 10.25 -17.90 -1.10
CA GLU A 86 11.28 -18.69 -1.77
C GLU A 86 12.21 -19.41 -0.78
N ARG A 87 12.64 -18.73 0.29
CA ARG A 87 13.50 -19.33 1.33
C ARG A 87 12.80 -20.48 2.04
N ILE A 88 11.51 -20.31 2.36
CA ILE A 88 10.67 -21.39 2.92
C ILE A 88 10.63 -22.58 1.97
N HIS A 89 10.31 -22.36 0.68
CA HIS A 89 10.27 -23.44 -0.31
C HIS A 89 11.61 -24.18 -0.45
N ARG A 90 12.73 -23.44 -0.46
CA ARG A 90 14.08 -24.05 -0.51
C ARG A 90 14.37 -24.91 0.71
N LEU A 91 13.95 -24.48 1.91
CA LEU A 91 14.12 -25.28 3.13
C LEU A 91 13.24 -26.52 3.14
N SER A 92 11.98 -26.41 2.70
CA SER A 92 11.07 -27.56 2.61
C SER A 92 11.64 -28.65 1.70
N ARG A 93 12.15 -28.30 0.52
CA ARG A 93 12.79 -29.25 -0.40
C ARG A 93 14.00 -29.95 0.20
N LYS A 94 14.87 -29.21 0.90
CA LYS A 94 16.03 -29.79 1.58
C LYS A 94 15.65 -30.79 2.69
N ASN A 95 14.49 -30.61 3.32
CA ASN A 95 13.99 -31.54 4.33
C ASN A 95 13.31 -32.78 3.72
N GLU A 96 12.86 -32.73 2.47
CA GLU A 96 12.30 -33.89 1.75
C GLU A 96 13.39 -34.81 1.16
N GLU A 97 14.58 -34.28 0.92
CA GLU A 97 15.73 -35.00 0.37
C GLU A 97 16.61 -35.70 1.43
N ASN A 98 16.34 -35.46 2.73
CA ASN A 98 17.04 -36.06 3.88
C ASN A 98 16.13 -37.02 4.65
#